data_AF-A0A8J6JUT9-F1
#
_entry.id   AF-A0A8J6JUT9-F1
#
_cell.length_a   1.000
_cell.length_b   1.000
_cell.length_c   1.000
_cell.angle_alpha   90.00
_cell.angle_beta   90.00
_cell.angle_gamma   90.00
#
_symmetry.space_group_name_H-M   'P 1'
#
loop_
_entity.id
_entity.type
_entity.pdbx_description
1 polymer ?
#
loop_
_entity_poly.entity_id
_entity_poly.type
_entity_poly.pdbx_seq_one_letter_code
_entity_poly.pdbx_strand_id
1 'polypeptide(L)' 'GIGYRFFIVYELTEADRARAVGALGAWCRAGLLQHAVAARLPLDEIVAAHEAVESGTLIGNMVVDLQ' A
#
# COMPACT_ATOMS: atom_id res chain seq x y z
N GLY A 1 -13.16 -2.54 25.60
CA GLY A 1 -13.55 -1.49 24.64
C GLY A 1 -12.78 -1.69 23.35
N ILE A 2 -13.34 -1.31 22.20
CA ILE A 2 -12.63 -1.33 20.92
C ILE A 2 -11.84 -0.03 20.81
N GLY A 3 -10.52 -0.12 20.77
CA GLY A 3 -9.64 1.03 20.55
C GLY A 3 -9.31 1.19 19.08
N TYR A 4 -9.60 2.35 18.50
CA TYR A 4 -9.07 2.73 17.19
C TYR A 4 -7.66 3.25 17.38
N ARG A 5 -6.66 2.49 16.95
CA ARG A 5 -5.27 2.96 16.89
C ARG A 5 -5.08 3.63 15.53
N PHE A 6 -5.30 4.93 15.49
CA PHE A 6 -4.82 5.75 14.39
C PHE A 6 -3.31 5.86 14.56
N PHE A 7 -2.56 5.22 13.67
CA PHE A 7 -1.11 5.34 13.63
C PHE A 7 -0.76 6.00 12.31
N ILE A 8 -0.05 7.11 12.38
CA ILE A 8 0.66 7.64 11.22
C ILE A 8 1.89 6.75 11.10
N VAL A 9 2.03 5.99 10.00
CA VAL A 9 3.16 5.06 9.79
C VAL A 9 4.53 5.72 9.94
N TYR A 10 4.60 7.04 9.77
CA TYR A 10 5.81 7.86 9.93
C TYR A 10 6.21 8.12 11.40
N GLU A 11 5.32 7.87 12.36
CA GLU A 11 5.58 8.02 13.80
C GLU A 11 6.02 6.72 14.46
N LEU A 12 6.15 5.63 13.69
CA LEU A 12 6.61 4.35 14.22
C LEU A 12 8.05 4.45 14.71
N THR A 13 8.31 3.93 15.91
CA THR A 13 9.68 3.63 16.32
C THR A 13 10.30 2.63 15.34
N GLU A 14 11.62 2.61 15.23
CA GLU A 14 12.32 1.64 14.39
C GLU A 14 11.94 0.19 14.76
N ALA A 15 11.84 -0.10 16.05
CA ALA A 15 11.45 -1.41 16.56
C ALA A 15 10.02 -1.80 16.16
N ASP A 16 9.07 -0.87 16.27
CA ASP A 16 7.69 -1.12 15.86
C ASP A 16 7.57 -1.30 14.35
N ARG A 17 8.29 -0.49 13.56
CA ARG A 17 8.36 -0.62 12.10
C ARG A 17 8.93 -1.97 11.68
N ALA A 18 10.05 -2.38 12.27
CA ALA A 18 10.68 -3.67 11.98
C ALA A 18 9.74 -4.85 12.28
N ARG A 19 9.04 -4.80 13.43
CA ARG A 19 8.04 -5.81 13.81
C ARG A 19 6.89 -5.89 12.80
N ALA A 20 6.34 -4.74 12.40
CA ALA A 20 5.23 -4.68 11.45
C ALA A 20 5.63 -5.22 10.07
N VAL A 21 6.78 -4.79 9.54
CA VAL A 21 7.31 -5.26 8.24
C VAL A 21 7.58 -6.76 8.27
N GLY A 22 8.16 -7.28 9.35
CA GLY A 22 8.42 -8.72 9.50
C GLY A 22 7.14 -9.57 9.48
N ALA A 23 6.12 -9.16 10.22
CA ALA A 23 4.83 -9.85 10.28
C ALA A 23 4.10 -9.82 8.93
N LEU A 24 3.94 -8.63 8.34
CA LEU A 24 3.28 -8.47 7.03
C LEU A 24 4.03 -9.24 5.93
N GLY A 25 5.36 -9.19 5.94
CA GLY A 25 6.17 -9.94 4.99
C GLY A 25 5.98 -11.45 5.11
N ALA A 26 5.82 -11.99 6.32
CA ALA A 26 5.51 -13.40 6.52
C ALA A 26 4.15 -13.78 5.94
N TRP A 27 3.13 -12.94 6.13
CA TRP A 27 1.79 -13.16 5.57
C TRP A 27 1.77 -13.07 4.05
N CYS A 28 2.49 -12.12 3.45
CA CYS A 28 2.66 -12.05 1.99
C CYS A 28 3.26 -13.34 1.43
N ARG A 29 4.36 -13.84 2.04
CA ARG A 29 5.00 -15.10 1.60
C ARG A 29 4.08 -16.31 1.74
N ALA A 30 3.24 -16.31 2.77
CA ALA A 30 2.25 -17.37 3.00
C ALA A 30 0.98 -17.21 2.14
N GLY A 31 0.88 -16.18 1.28
CA GLY A 31 -0.30 -15.94 0.44
C GLY A 31 -1.54 -15.52 1.22
N LEU A 32 -1.38 -15.07 2.46
CA LEU A 32 -2.50 -14.70 3.36
C LEU A 32 -3.03 -13.29 3.10
N LEU A 33 -2.36 -12.50 2.26
CA LEU A 33 -2.73 -11.13 1.92
C LEU A 33 -3.09 -11.03 0.43
N GLN A 34 -4.37 -10.75 0.15
CA GLN A 34 -4.83 -10.40 -1.18
C GLN A 34 -4.84 -8.86 -1.31
N HIS A 35 -4.03 -8.34 -2.22
CA HIS A 35 -3.97 -6.90 -2.51
C HIS A 35 -4.95 -6.57 -3.64
N ALA A 36 -5.86 -5.62 -3.39
CA ALA A 36 -6.68 -5.06 -4.47
C ALA A 36 -5.80 -4.13 -5.31
N VAL A 37 -5.51 -4.51 -6.55
CA VAL A 37 -4.86 -3.65 -7.54
C VAL A 37 -5.95 -3.15 -8.49
N ALA A 38 -6.24 -1.85 -8.43
CA ALA A 38 -7.30 -1.25 -9.22
C ALA A 38 -6.85 -0.97 -10.65
N ALA A 39 -5.57 -0.61 -10.83
CA ALA A 39 -4.99 -0.32 -12.14
C ALA A 39 -3.46 -0.42 -12.11
N ARG A 40 -2.88 -0.56 -13.31
CA ARG A 40 -1.44 -0.60 -13.59
C ARG A 40 -1.14 0.32 -14.76
N LEU A 41 -0.13 1.16 -14.62
CA LEU A 41 0.37 2.03 -15.69
C LEU A 41 1.91 2.01 -15.71
N PRO A 42 2.54 2.14 -16.88
CA PRO A 42 3.98 2.30 -16.98
C PRO A 42 4.44 3.66 -16.44
N LEU A 43 5.72 3.78 -16.08
CA LEU A 43 6.30 5.00 -15.51
C LEU A 43 6.22 6.22 -16.44
N ASP A 44 6.26 6.04 -17.76
CA ASP A 44 6.10 7.12 -18.73
C ASP A 44 4.69 7.73 -18.73
N GLU A 45 3.70 7.02 -18.20
CA GLU A 45 2.33 7.49 -17.98
C GLU A 45 2.08 8.02 -16.54
N ILE A 46 3.13 8.47 -15.84
CA ILE A 46 3.01 8.90 -14.43
C ILE A 46 1.97 10.00 -14.20
N VAL A 47 1.78 10.92 -15.16
CA VAL A 47 0.74 11.96 -15.05
C VAL A 47 -0.65 11.32 -14.98
N ALA A 48 -0.96 10.38 -15.88
CA ALA A 48 -2.23 9.68 -15.89
C ALA A 48 -2.44 8.82 -14.62
N ALA A 49 -1.36 8.23 -14.08
CA ALA A 49 -1.42 7.48 -12.83
C ALA A 49 -1.81 8.38 -11.64
N HIS A 50 -1.27 9.61 -11.59
CA HIS A 50 -1.64 10.59 -10.56
C HIS A 50 -3.09 11.05 -10.72
N GLU A 51 -3.51 11.43 -11.93
CA GLU A 51 -4.89 11.85 -12.21
C GLU A 51 -5.91 10.75 -11.84
N ALA A 52 -5.58 9.48 -12.11
CA ALA A 52 -6.42 8.35 -11.74
C ALA A 52 -6.58 8.21 -10.22
N VAL A 53 -5.51 8.41 -9.44
CA VAL A 53 -5.57 8.42 -7.97
C VAL A 53 -6.39 9.62 -7.46
N GLU A 54 -6.15 10.80 -8.02
CA GLU A 54 -6.84 12.05 -7.65
C GLU A 54 -8.35 12.01 -7.96
N SER A 55 -8.76 11.25 -8.99
CA SER A 55 -10.18 11.06 -9.33
C SER A 55 -11.00 10.46 -8.18
N GLY A 56 -10.36 9.74 -7.26
CA GLY A 56 -11.03 9.06 -6.14
C GLY A 56 -11.91 7.87 -6.54
N THR A 57 -11.83 7.40 -7.79
CA THR A 57 -12.68 6.32 -8.32
C THR A 57 -12.08 4.92 -8.15
N LEU A 58 -10.78 4.83 -7.86
CA LEU A 58 -10.07 3.56 -7.72
C LEU A 58 -10.41 2.87 -6.39
N ILE A 59 -10.86 1.61 -6.47
CA ILE A 59 -11.02 0.74 -5.30
C ILE A 59 -9.83 -0.21 -5.26
N GLY A 60 -8.78 0.19 -4.54
CA GLY A 60 -7.51 -0.53 -4.43
C GLY A 60 -6.32 0.35 -4.79
N ASN A 61 -5.16 -0.28 -4.95
CA ASN A 61 -3.92 0.41 -5.26
C ASN A 61 -3.79 0.69 -6.76
N MET A 62 -3.30 1.89 -7.10
CA MET A 62 -2.64 2.17 -8.38
C MET A 62 -1.19 1.66 -8.29
N VAL A 63 -0.74 0.89 -9.28
CA VAL A 63 0.63 0.40 -9.35
C VAL A 63 1.31 0.99 -10.57
N VAL A 64 2.51 1.56 -10.37
CA VAL A 64 3.36 2.02 -11.46
C VAL A 64 4.43 0.96 -11.71
N ASP A 65 4.49 0.46 -12.94
CA ASP A 65 5.50 -0.50 -13.37
C ASP A 65 6.69 0.25 -13.99
N LEU A 66 7.91 -0.13 -13.59
CA LEU A 66 9.12 0.63 -13.90
C LEU A 66 9.71 0.39 -15.31
N GLN A 67 9.26 -0.64 -16.02
CA GLN A 67 9.84 -1.17 -17.27
C GLN A 67 11.37 -1.07 -17.40
#